data_AF-A0A661NVJ8-F1
#
_entry.id   AF-A0A661NVJ8-F1
#
_cell.length_a   1.000
_cell.length_b   1.000
_cell.length_c   1.000
_cell.angle_alpha   90.00
_cell.angle_beta   90.00
_cell.angle_gamma   90.00
#
_symmetry.space_group_name_H-M   'P 1'
#
loop_
_entity.id
_entity.type
_entity.pdbx_description
1 polymer ?
#
loop_
_entity_poly.entity_id
_entity_poly.type
_entity_poly.pdbx_seq_one_letter_code
_entity_poly.pdbx_strand_id
1 'polypeptide(L)'
;AFGVRERSLSFPAPLARAAGIGAEWLFRLLRSHRPPPITDYRTALVSRDFHFGCEKAKRLLGYRPEVGFREGLRRTVEWYRSWKKTSGN
;
A
#
# COMPACT_ATOMS: atom_id res chain seq x y z
N ALA A 1 0.57 -3.29 -14.41
CA ALA A 1 1.95 -2.72 -14.44
C ALA A 1 3.03 -3.72 -14.00
N PHE A 2 2.86 -4.44 -12.88
CA PHE A 2 3.88 -5.36 -12.37
C PHE A 2 3.91 -6.77 -13.02
N GLY A 3 2.89 -7.16 -13.79
CA GLY A 3 2.85 -8.48 -14.45
C GLY A 3 2.57 -9.66 -13.51
N VAL A 4 2.20 -9.38 -12.27
CA VAL A 4 1.81 -10.38 -11.27
C VAL A 4 0.34 -10.74 -11.49
N ARG A 5 0.01 -12.04 -11.44
CA ARG A 5 -1.38 -12.51 -11.47
C ARG A 5 -2.12 -11.94 -10.26
N GLU A 6 -3.21 -11.22 -10.49
CA GLU A 6 -4.05 -10.72 -9.42
C GLU A 6 -4.62 -11.92 -8.66
N ARG A 7 -4.17 -12.12 -7.41
CA ARG A 7 -4.78 -13.04 -6.47
C ARG A 7 -5.81 -12.24 -5.68
N SER A 8 -7.04 -12.20 -6.16
CA SER A 8 -8.15 -11.55 -5.45
C SER A 8 -8.89 -12.57 -4.58
N LEU A 9 -8.49 -12.65 -3.31
CA LEU A 9 -9.34 -13.24 -2.27
C LEU A 9 -10.13 -12.07 -1.66
N SER A 10 -11.44 -12.03 -1.90
CA SER A 10 -12.31 -11.02 -1.30
C SER A 10 -12.69 -11.47 0.11
N PHE A 11 -12.31 -10.70 1.12
CA PHE A 11 -12.59 -11.00 2.51
C PHE A 11 -13.29 -9.81 3.19
N PRO A 12 -14.35 -10.03 3.99
CA PRO A 12 -15.05 -8.93 4.65
C PRO A 12 -14.14 -8.13 5.59
N ALA A 13 -14.10 -6.80 5.41
CA ALA A 13 -13.26 -5.90 6.21
C ALA A 13 -13.45 -6.04 7.73
N PRO A 14 -14.67 -6.23 8.30
CA PRO A 14 -14.84 -6.38 9.74
C PRO A 14 -14.10 -7.61 10.30
N LEU A 15 -14.13 -8.73 9.58
CA LEU A 15 -13.45 -9.96 9.97
C LEU A 15 -11.93 -9.78 9.89
N ALA A 16 -11.46 -9.11 8.83
CA ALA A 16 -10.03 -8.84 8.66
C ALA A 16 -9.49 -8.01 9.83
N ARG A 17 -10.26 -6.98 10.22
CA ARG A 17 -9.92 -6.09 11.33
C ARG A 17 -9.93 -6.81 12.67
N ALA A 18 -10.93 -7.65 12.92
CA ALA A 18 -10.97 -8.48 14.12
C ALA A 18 -9.71 -9.37 14.26
N ALA A 19 -9.25 -9.97 13.15
CA ALA A 19 -8.01 -10.75 13.14
C ALA A 19 -6.78 -9.87 13.44
N GLY A 20 -6.72 -8.65 12.89
CA GLY A 20 -5.64 -7.69 13.19
C GLY A 20 -5.60 -7.27 14.66
N ILE A 21 -6.75 -6.95 15.26
CA ILE A 21 -6.87 -6.62 16.68
C ILE A 21 -6.42 -7.80 17.56
N GLY A 22 -6.87 -9.02 17.23
CA GLY A 22 -6.49 -10.23 17.95
C GLY A 22 -4.99 -10.51 17.88
N ALA A 23 -4.38 -10.35 16.71
CA ALA A 23 -2.94 -10.51 16.52
C ALA A 23 -2.14 -9.47 17.33
N GLU A 24 -2.55 -8.21 17.32
CA GLU A 24 -1.94 -7.16 18.15
C GLU A 24 -2.03 -7.49 19.64
N TRP A 25 -3.21 -7.90 20.10
CA TRP A 25 -3.42 -8.26 21.50
C TRP A 25 -2.55 -9.44 21.92
N LEU A 26 -2.48 -10.49 21.10
CA LEU A 26 -1.65 -11.67 21.34
C LEU A 26 -0.15 -11.30 21.40
N PHE A 27 0.34 -10.49 20.47
CA PHE A 27 1.75 -10.09 20.44
C PHE A 27 2.12 -9.18 21.62
N ARG A 28 1.18 -8.33 22.06
CA ARG A 28 1.32 -7.53 23.29
C ARG A 28 1.37 -8.41 24.52
N LEU A 29 0.50 -9.43 24.60
CA LEU A 29 0.48 -10.39 25.71
C LEU A 29 1.77 -11.21 25.78
N LEU A 30 2.27 -11.66 24.63
CA LEU A 30 3.53 -12.40 24.51
C LEU A 30 4.78 -11.51 24.63
N ARG A 31 4.63 -10.20 24.89
CA ARG A 31 5.72 -9.21 24.99
C ARG A 31 6.73 -9.31 23.83
N SER A 32 6.22 -9.57 22.62
CA SER A 32 7.07 -9.71 21.45
C SER A 32 7.64 -8.35 21.05
N HIS A 33 8.96 -8.27 20.88
CA HIS A 33 9.62 -7.10 20.30
C HIS A 33 9.43 -6.99 18.78
N ARG A 34 8.87 -8.02 18.13
CA ARG A 34 8.60 -8.00 16.69
C ARG A 34 7.18 -7.52 16.42
N PRO A 35 6.97 -6.65 15.41
CA PRO A 35 5.63 -6.21 15.05
C PRO A 35 4.81 -7.40 14.54
N PRO A 36 3.50 -7.48 14.87
CA PRO A 36 2.65 -8.51 14.31
C PRO A 36 2.58 -8.36 12.79
N PRO A 37 2.51 -9.48 12.04
CA PRO A 37 2.43 -9.43 10.58
C PRO A 37 1.16 -8.71 10.10
N ILE A 38 0.06 -8.87 10.84
CA ILE A 38 -1.25 -8.25 10.58
C ILE A 38 -1.62 -7.37 11.78
N THR A 39 -2.04 -6.14 11.49
CA THR A 39 -2.47 -5.14 12.48
C THR A 39 -3.84 -4.60 12.09
N ASP A 40 -4.62 -4.05 13.03
CA ASP A 40 -5.86 -3.35 12.70
C ASP A 40 -5.56 -2.16 11.79
N TYR A 41 -4.48 -1.42 12.09
CA TYR A 41 -4.08 -0.26 11.29
C TYR A 41 -3.82 -0.62 9.82
N ARG A 42 -2.97 -1.64 9.56
CA ARG A 42 -2.68 -2.07 8.18
C ARG A 42 -3.92 -2.57 7.50
N THR A 43 -4.75 -3.34 8.20
CA THR A 43 -5.99 -3.90 7.66
C THR A 43 -7.00 -2.81 7.30
N ALA A 44 -7.20 -1.82 8.19
CA ALA A 44 -8.08 -0.69 7.94
C ALA A 44 -7.61 0.17 6.76
N LEU A 45 -6.29 0.32 6.59
CA LEU A 45 -5.69 1.04 5.47
C LEU A 45 -5.92 0.32 4.13
N VAL A 46 -5.71 -1.00 4.06
CA VAL A 46 -5.89 -1.74 2.79
C VAL A 46 -7.34 -2.06 2.45
N SER A 47 -8.23 -2.06 3.44
CA SER A 47 -9.66 -2.34 3.24
C SER A 47 -10.44 -1.15 2.67
N ARG A 48 -9.78 -0.01 2.45
CA ARG A 48 -10.41 1.22 1.97
C ARG A 48 -9.75 1.69 0.68
N ASP A 49 -10.59 2.19 -0.22
CA ASP A 49 -10.14 2.74 -1.50
C ASP A 49 -9.58 4.15 -1.33
N PHE A 50 -8.26 4.27 -1.18
CA PHE A 50 -7.58 5.55 -1.08
C PHE A 50 -7.27 6.14 -2.45
N HIS A 51 -8.05 7.15 -2.85
CA HIS A 51 -7.82 7.92 -4.07
C HIS A 51 -7.41 9.35 -3.70
N PHE A 52 -6.17 9.73 -4.03
CA PHE A 52 -5.65 11.08 -3.79
C PHE A 52 -5.54 11.85 -5.11
N GLY A 53 -6.30 12.92 -5.23
CA GLY A 53 -6.23 13.84 -6.37
C GLY A 53 -5.42 15.10 -6.05
N CYS A 54 -4.81 15.70 -7.06
CA CYS A 54 -4.07 16.97 -6.92
C CYS A 54 -4.88 18.21 -7.33
N GLU A 55 -6.20 18.08 -7.52
CA GLU A 55 -7.07 19.18 -7.99
C GLU A 55 -7.01 20.42 -7.08
N LYS A 56 -6.91 20.23 -5.76
CA LYS A 56 -6.77 21.33 -4.81
C LYS A 56 -5.43 22.06 -4.99
N ALA A 57 -4.34 21.32 -5.24
CA ALA A 57 -3.02 21.90 -5.47
C ALA A 57 -2.98 22.67 -6.81
N LYS A 58 -3.62 22.14 -7.86
CA LYS A 58 -3.76 22.85 -9.15
C LYS A 58 -4.47 24.19 -8.97
N ARG A 59 -5.59 24.19 -8.25
CA ARG A 59 -6.42 25.38 -8.06
C ARG A 59 -5.77 26.43 -7.15
N LEU A 60 -5.20 26.02 -6.03
CA LEU A 60 -4.71 26.96 -5.01
C LEU A 60 -3.26 27.38 -5.19
N LEU A 61 -2.43 26.50 -5.75
CA LEU A 61 -0.98 26.70 -5.86
C LEU A 61 -0.52 26.88 -7.31
N GLY A 62 -1.43 26.84 -8.28
CA GLY A 62 -1.09 26.84 -9.70
C GLY A 62 -0.27 25.62 -10.12
N TYR A 63 -0.32 24.53 -9.34
CA TYR A 63 0.48 23.34 -9.59
C TYR A 63 0.15 22.73 -10.95
N ARG A 64 1.17 22.53 -11.79
CA ARG A 64 1.05 21.89 -13.11
C ARG A 64 1.93 20.64 -13.13
N PRO A 65 1.36 19.42 -13.03
CA PRO A 65 2.16 18.20 -13.05
C PRO A 65 2.83 18.03 -14.43
N GLU A 66 4.16 18.02 -14.45
CA GLU A 66 4.95 17.78 -15.67
C GLU A 66 4.77 16.35 -16.19
N VAL A 67 4.54 15.40 -15.28
CA VAL A 67 4.32 14.00 -15.60
C VAL A 67 2.95 13.58 -15.07
N GLY A 68 2.09 13.09 -15.97
CA GLY A 68 0.78 12.56 -15.61
C GLY A 68 0.87 11.27 -14.79
N PHE A 69 -0.17 10.96 -14.00
CA PHE A 69 -0.17 9.81 -13.08
C PHE A 69 0.18 8.47 -13.74
N ARG A 70 -0.47 8.15 -14.88
CA ARG A 70 -0.24 6.88 -15.59
C ARG A 70 1.21 6.76 -16.08
N GLU A 71 1.74 7.84 -16.62
CA GLU A 71 3.11 7.89 -17.14
C GLU A 71 4.14 7.83 -16.00
N GLY A 72 3.92 8.57 -14.92
CA GLY A 72 4.74 8.52 -13.72
C GLY A 72 4.79 7.10 -13.15
N LEU A 73 3.63 6.45 -13.01
CA LEU A 73 3.54 5.07 -12.54
C LEU A 73 4.31 4.10 -13.45
N ARG A 74 4.20 4.25 -14.78
CA ARG A 74 4.95 3.44 -15.74
C ARG A 74 6.46 3.59 -15.54
N ARG A 75 6.96 4.83 -15.49
CA ARG A 75 8.39 5.14 -15.27
C ARG A 75 8.90 4.58 -13.95
N THR A 76 8.13 4.73 -12.87
CA THR A 76 8.50 4.18 -11.55
C THR A 76 8.61 2.65 -11.59
N VAL A 77 7.70 1.96 -12.26
CA VAL A 77 7.73 0.50 -12.39
C VAL A 77 8.92 0.03 -13.23
N GLU A 78 9.25 0.74 -14.30
CA GLU A 78 10.42 0.45 -15.15
C GLU A 78 11.72 0.63 -14.37
N TRP A 79 11.87 1.75 -13.66
CA TRP A 79 13.00 2.00 -12.77
C TRP A 79 13.14 0.92 -11.69
N TYR A 80 12.05 0.54 -11.02
CA TYR A 80 12.11 -0.48 -9.98
C TYR A 80 12.58 -1.84 -10.54
N ARG A 81 12.13 -2.19 -11.74
CA ARG A 81 12.55 -3.42 -12.43
C ARG A 81 14.03 -3.39 -12.82
N SER A 82 14.57 -2.25 -13.25
CA SER A 82 16.00 -2.15 -13.56
C SER A 82 16.84 -2.26 -12.28
N TRP A 83 16.47 -1.50 -11.24
CA TRP A 83 17.15 -1.55 -9.94
C TRP A 83 17.19 -2.96 -9.34
N LYS A 84 16.05 -3.67 -9.33
CA LYS A 84 15.98 -5.04 -8.79
C LYS A 84 16.87 -6.04 -9.54
N LYS A 85 17.05 -5.87 -10.86
CA LYS A 85 17.97 -6.73 -11.64
C LYS A 85 19.42 -6.48 -11.25
N THR A 86 19.80 -5.23 -11.02
CA THR A 86 21.17 -4.84 -10.65
C THR A 86 21.54 -5.27 -9.24
N SER A 87 20.60 -5.28 -8.29
CA SER A 87 20.88 -5.72 -6.89
C SER A 87 20.78 -7.23 -6.68
N GLY A 88 20.30 -7.98 -7.68
CA GLY A 88 20.15 -9.43 -7.63
C GLY A 88 21.26 -10.20 -8.37
N ASN A 89 22.30 -9.50 -8.83
CA ASN A 89 23.48 -10.03 -9.50
C ASN A 89 24.74 -9.50 -8.80
#